data_AF-A0A6P0T3V2-F1
#
_entry.id   AF-A0A6P0T3V2-F1
#
_cell.length_a   1.000
_cell.length_b   1.000
_cell.length_c   1.000
_cell.angle_alpha   90.00
_cell.angle_beta   90.00
_cell.angle_gamma   90.00
#
_symmetry.space_group_name_H-M   'P 1'
#
loop_
_entity.id
_entity.type
_entity.pdbx_description
1 polymer ?
#
loop_
_entity_poly.entity_id
_entity_poly.type
_entity_poly.pdbx_seq_one_letter_code
_entity_poly.pdbx_strand_id
1 'polypeptide(L)'
;MAVATQPLVAAKVTVPKKLLGPGEDFLSPNLLVFLGALTVFVVDTVLCFRCGWGGWIPFCLNAVVVHIAGTIIHDASHRSAHRNKLVNAAMGHGSALLLGFSYPVFLRVHLQHHAHVNDPENDPDHFVSTGGPLW
;
A
#
# COMPACT_ATOMS: atom_id res chain seq x y z
N MET A 1 -6.40 -50.52 18.77
CA MET A 1 -6.27 -50.38 17.30
C MET A 1 -6.00 -48.91 17.01
N ALA A 2 -4.81 -48.57 16.51
CA ALA A 2 -4.45 -47.20 16.15
C ALA A 2 -4.93 -46.91 14.73
N VAL A 3 -5.79 -45.92 14.56
CA VAL A 3 -6.20 -45.43 13.25
C VAL A 3 -5.04 -44.63 12.67
N ALA A 4 -4.44 -45.14 11.59
CA ALA A 4 -3.42 -44.42 10.85
C ALA A 4 -4.07 -43.19 10.17
N THR A 5 -3.79 -42.00 10.68
CA THR A 5 -4.10 -40.74 10.00
C THR A 5 -3.17 -40.61 8.80
N GLN A 6 -3.71 -40.81 7.60
CA GLN A 6 -2.99 -40.49 6.38
C GLN A 6 -2.63 -38.98 6.37
N PRO A 7 -1.41 -38.60 5.96
CA PRO A 7 -1.07 -37.19 5.82
C PRO A 7 -1.94 -36.57 4.72
N LEU A 8 -2.63 -35.48 5.04
CA LEU A 8 -3.34 -34.67 4.06
C LEU A 8 -2.32 -34.09 3.10
N VAL A 9 -2.17 -34.71 1.92
CA VAL A 9 -1.46 -34.09 0.79
C VAL A 9 -2.37 -32.97 0.29
N ALA A 10 -2.26 -31.80 0.92
CA ALA A 10 -2.94 -30.61 0.46
C ALA A 10 -2.44 -30.32 -0.97
N ALA A 11 -3.32 -30.49 -1.95
CA ALA A 11 -3.02 -30.09 -3.32
C ALA A 11 -2.62 -28.60 -3.29
N LYS A 12 -1.47 -28.27 -3.88
CA LYS A 12 -0.98 -26.89 -3.92
C LYS A 12 -1.90 -26.07 -4.83
N VAL A 13 -2.95 -25.48 -4.26
CA VAL A 13 -3.85 -24.58 -4.98
C VAL A 13 -3.06 -23.33 -5.34
N THR A 14 -2.72 -23.18 -6.63
CA THR A 14 -2.03 -21.99 -7.13
C THR A 14 -3.03 -21.03 -7.75
N VAL A 15 -3.09 -19.78 -7.27
CA VAL A 15 -3.94 -18.74 -7.85
C VAL A 15 -3.41 -18.34 -9.24
N PRO A 16 -4.29 -18.16 -10.25
CA PRO A 16 -3.87 -17.69 -11.57
C PRO A 16 -3.14 -16.34 -11.49
N LYS A 17 -1.93 -16.26 -12.08
CA LYS A 17 -1.09 -15.05 -12.04
C LYS A 17 -1.78 -13.78 -12.55
N LYS A 18 -2.71 -13.91 -13.50
CA LYS A 18 -3.51 -12.80 -14.03
C LYS A 18 -4.36 -12.08 -12.98
N LEU A 19 -4.64 -12.73 -11.84
CA LEU A 19 -5.41 -12.15 -10.73
C LEU A 19 -4.52 -11.48 -9.68
N LEU A 20 -3.19 -11.64 -9.78
CA LEU A 20 -2.22 -11.14 -8.80
C LEU A 20 -1.42 -9.94 -9.35
N GLY A 21 -1.52 -9.66 -10.64
CA GLY A 21 -0.77 -8.62 -11.32
C GLY A 21 -1.58 -7.33 -11.53
N PRO A 22 -0.92 -6.26 -12.00
CA PRO A 22 -1.60 -5.04 -12.39
C PRO A 22 -2.55 -5.30 -13.57
N GLY A 23 -3.56 -4.44 -13.73
CA GLY A 23 -4.41 -4.44 -14.92
C GLY A 23 -3.61 -4.28 -16.22
N GLU A 24 -4.16 -4.80 -17.32
CA GLU A 24 -3.48 -4.78 -18.63
C GLU A 24 -3.47 -3.39 -19.28
N ASP A 25 -4.42 -2.54 -18.89
CA ASP A 25 -4.59 -1.19 -19.37
C ASP A 25 -3.52 -0.24 -18.84
N PHE A 26 -3.12 0.72 -19.68
CA PHE A 26 -2.23 1.79 -19.25
C PHE A 26 -2.94 2.76 -18.29
N LEU A 27 -4.18 3.16 -18.60
CA LEU A 27 -5.01 3.97 -17.70
C LEU A 27 -5.72 3.08 -16.68
N SER A 28 -4.93 2.37 -15.89
CA SER A 28 -5.44 1.47 -14.85
C SER A 28 -6.20 2.26 -13.75
N PRO A 29 -7.18 1.63 -13.07
CA PRO A 29 -7.87 2.25 -11.93
C PRO A 29 -6.90 2.77 -10.86
N ASN A 30 -5.84 2.04 -10.55
CA ASN A 30 -4.81 2.45 -9.59
C ASN A 30 -4.11 3.74 -10.02
N LEU A 31 -3.78 3.89 -11.31
CA LEU A 31 -3.17 5.11 -11.82
C LEU A 31 -4.14 6.30 -11.74
N LEU A 32 -5.41 6.09 -12.10
CA LEU A 32 -6.42 7.15 -12.06
C LEU A 32 -6.69 7.63 -10.63
N VAL A 33 -6.82 6.70 -9.68
CA VAL A 33 -7.01 7.00 -8.26
C VAL A 33 -5.79 7.72 -7.68
N PHE A 34 -4.57 7.29 -8.05
CA PHE A 34 -3.33 7.98 -7.65
C PHE A 34 -3.26 9.43 -8.16
N LEU A 35 -3.53 9.65 -9.45
CA LEU A 35 -3.54 10.99 -10.04
C LEU A 35 -4.64 11.87 -9.43
N GLY A 36 -5.81 11.29 -9.16
CA GLY A 36 -6.90 11.95 -8.44
C GLY A 36 -6.47 12.40 -7.04
N ALA A 37 -5.86 11.51 -6.26
CA ALA A 37 -5.36 11.81 -4.91
C ALA A 37 -4.28 12.91 -4.93
N LEU A 38 -3.34 12.85 -5.88
CA LEU A 38 -2.35 13.91 -6.08
C LEU A 38 -2.99 15.26 -6.42
N THR A 39 -4.00 15.24 -7.30
CA THR A 39 -4.71 16.46 -7.69
C THR A 39 -5.43 17.06 -6.49
N VAL A 40 -6.15 16.24 -5.72
CA VAL A 40 -6.83 16.69 -4.50
C VAL A 40 -5.83 17.26 -3.50
N PHE A 41 -4.71 16.57 -3.25
CA PHE A 41 -3.66 17.05 -2.34
C PHE A 41 -3.11 18.42 -2.76
N VAL A 42 -2.74 18.57 -4.04
CA VAL A 42 -2.16 19.82 -4.56
C VAL A 42 -3.18 20.96 -4.48
N VAL A 43 -4.42 20.73 -4.91
CA VAL A 43 -5.48 21.74 -4.88
C VAL A 43 -5.80 22.14 -3.44
N ASP A 44 -5.98 21.17 -2.55
CA ASP A 44 -6.29 21.43 -1.14
C ASP A 44 -5.17 22.22 -0.46
N THR A 45 -3.91 21.83 -0.70
CA THR A 45 -2.73 22.56 -0.19
C THR A 45 -2.69 23.99 -0.71
N VAL A 46 -2.91 24.21 -2.02
CA VAL A 46 -2.91 25.56 -2.60
C VAL A 46 -4.03 26.42 -2.02
N LEU A 47 -5.24 25.88 -1.88
CA LEU A 47 -6.37 26.59 -1.28
C LEU A 47 -6.11 26.96 0.18
N CYS A 48 -5.49 26.05 0.94
CA CYS A 48 -5.08 26.31 2.33
C CYS A 48 -4.16 27.53 2.41
N PHE A 49 -3.10 27.57 1.59
CA PHE A 49 -2.13 28.66 1.62
C PHE A 49 -2.61 29.97 0.97
N ARG A 50 -3.49 29.90 -0.03
CA ARG A 50 -3.88 31.09 -0.80
C ARG A 50 -5.17 31.76 -0.32
N CYS A 51 -6.09 30.97 0.23
CA CYS A 51 -7.44 31.42 0.58
C CYS A 51 -7.77 31.23 2.06
N GLY A 52 -6.84 30.69 2.87
CA GLY A 52 -7.13 30.35 4.26
C GLY A 52 -8.15 29.21 4.40
N TRP A 53 -8.26 28.36 3.39
CA TRP A 53 -9.09 27.14 3.43
C TRP A 53 -8.61 26.26 4.59
N GLY A 54 -9.51 25.93 5.51
CA GLY A 54 -9.14 25.29 6.76
C GLY A 54 -10.34 24.63 7.44
N GLY A 55 -10.06 23.85 8.49
CA GLY A 55 -11.07 23.13 9.26
C GLY A 55 -11.30 21.70 8.78
N TRP A 56 -12.51 21.19 8.96
CA TRP A 56 -12.82 19.76 8.81
C TRP A 56 -12.77 19.26 7.37
N ILE A 57 -13.09 20.08 6.37
CA ILE A 57 -13.10 19.65 4.98
C ILE A 57 -11.69 19.32 4.47
N PRO A 58 -10.70 20.24 4.52
CA PRO A 58 -9.32 19.89 4.13
C PRO A 58 -8.75 18.76 4.96
N PHE A 59 -9.07 18.70 6.26
CA PHE A 59 -8.66 17.59 7.12
C PHE A 59 -9.17 16.24 6.59
N CYS A 60 -10.47 16.12 6.32
CA CYS A 60 -11.06 14.89 5.79
C CYS A 60 -10.53 14.54 4.39
N LEU A 61 -10.32 15.53 3.53
CA LEU A 61 -9.73 15.31 2.20
C LEU A 61 -8.31 14.75 2.32
N ASN A 62 -7.47 15.33 3.18
CA ASN A 62 -6.12 14.83 3.42
C ASN A 62 -6.13 13.44 4.05
N ALA A 63 -7.06 13.13 4.97
CA ALA A 63 -7.23 11.79 5.52
C ALA A 63 -7.52 10.74 4.42
N VAL A 64 -8.39 11.08 3.46
CA VAL A 64 -8.67 10.21 2.30
C VAL A 64 -7.45 10.10 1.39
N VAL A 65 -6.75 11.20 1.12
CA VAL A 65 -5.53 11.21 0.30
C VAL A 65 -4.46 10.29 0.89
N VAL A 66 -4.16 10.40 2.19
CA VAL A 66 -3.12 9.56 2.83
C VAL A 66 -3.54 8.09 2.87
N HIS A 67 -4.84 7.80 3.05
CA HIS A 67 -5.35 6.44 2.96
C HIS A 67 -5.13 5.84 1.56
N ILE A 68 -5.48 6.59 0.51
CA ILE A 68 -5.25 6.19 -0.88
C ILE A 68 -3.75 6.02 -1.16
N ALA A 69 -2.91 6.94 -0.68
CA ALA A 69 -1.46 6.86 -0.84
C ALA A 69 -0.91 5.57 -0.21
N GLY A 70 -1.42 5.19 0.97
CA GLY A 70 -1.13 3.92 1.66
C GLY A 70 -1.46 2.69 0.82
N THR A 71 -2.63 2.66 0.19
CA THR A 71 -3.02 1.57 -0.72
C THR A 71 -2.11 1.50 -1.95
N ILE A 72 -1.80 2.64 -2.57
CA ILE A 72 -0.97 2.67 -3.77
C ILE A 72 0.50 2.32 -3.47
N ILE A 73 1.07 2.75 -2.35
CA ILE A 73 2.45 2.39 -1.98
C ILE A 73 2.57 0.89 -1.66
N HIS A 74 1.54 0.30 -1.03
CA HIS A 74 1.43 -1.13 -0.81
C HIS A 74 1.46 -1.90 -2.14
N ASP A 75 0.56 -1.55 -3.07
CA ASP A 75 0.46 -2.22 -4.37
C ASP A 75 1.72 -2.01 -5.21
N ALA A 76 2.33 -0.82 -5.15
CA ALA A 76 3.59 -0.56 -5.83
C ALA A 76 4.71 -1.45 -5.29
N SER A 77 4.71 -1.76 -3.99
CA SER A 77 5.69 -2.62 -3.34
C SER A 77 5.58 -4.08 -3.79
N HIS A 78 4.36 -4.52 -4.10
CA HIS A 78 4.09 -5.84 -4.70
C HIS A 78 4.20 -5.87 -6.23
N ARG A 79 4.60 -4.76 -6.86
CA ARG A 79 4.66 -4.58 -8.32
C ARG A 79 3.30 -4.75 -9.01
N SER A 80 2.22 -4.49 -8.29
CA SER A 80 0.84 -4.60 -8.76
C SER A 80 0.17 -3.24 -9.00
N ALA A 81 0.82 -2.12 -8.68
CA ALA A 81 0.24 -0.80 -8.92
C ALA A 81 0.11 -0.46 -10.41
N HIS A 82 1.07 -0.86 -11.26
CA HIS A 82 1.02 -0.62 -12.70
C HIS A 82 1.88 -1.59 -13.52
N ARG A 83 1.45 -1.93 -14.74
CA ARG A 83 2.16 -2.86 -15.65
C ARG A 83 3.56 -2.39 -16.07
N ASN A 84 3.72 -1.08 -16.25
CA ASN A 84 5.02 -0.47 -16.56
C ASN A 84 5.78 -0.26 -15.25
N LYS A 85 6.98 -0.88 -15.15
CA LYS A 85 7.83 -0.84 -13.95
C LYS A 85 8.24 0.57 -13.52
N LEU A 86 8.48 1.48 -14.47
CA LEU A 86 8.85 2.86 -14.18
C LEU A 86 7.66 3.64 -13.60
N VAL A 87 6.48 3.46 -14.18
CA VAL A 87 5.24 4.08 -13.66
C VAL A 87 4.91 3.53 -12.28
N ASN A 88 5.04 2.21 -12.06
CA ASN A 88 4.85 1.60 -10.75
C ASN A 88 5.81 2.19 -9.71
N ALA A 89 7.09 2.34 -10.05
CA ALA A 89 8.07 2.96 -9.17
C ALA A 89 7.74 4.43 -8.89
N ALA A 90 7.32 5.20 -9.91
CA ALA A 90 6.91 6.58 -9.75
C ALA A 90 5.68 6.73 -8.82
N MET A 91 4.69 5.84 -8.96
CA MET A 91 3.54 5.78 -8.04
C MET A 91 3.99 5.46 -6.60
N GLY A 92 4.90 4.50 -6.42
CA GLY A 92 5.47 4.18 -5.10
C GLY A 92 6.22 5.36 -4.48
N HIS A 93 7.07 6.04 -5.25
CA HIS A 93 7.79 7.24 -4.80
C HIS A 93 6.86 8.41 -4.49
N GLY A 94 5.84 8.65 -5.32
CA GLY A 94 4.87 9.71 -5.12
C GLY A 94 4.03 9.49 -3.86
N SER A 95 3.56 8.26 -3.63
CA SER A 95 2.86 7.90 -2.41
C SER A 95 3.74 7.99 -1.17
N ALA A 96 5.01 7.55 -1.26
CA ALA A 96 5.94 7.67 -0.14
C ALA A 96 6.20 9.14 0.24
N LEU A 97 6.30 10.03 -0.75
CA LEU A 97 6.44 11.47 -0.51
C LEU A 97 5.23 12.04 0.24
N LEU A 98 4.00 11.67 -0.17
CA LEU A 98 2.76 12.10 0.51
C LEU A 98 2.68 11.61 1.95
N LEU A 99 3.19 10.40 2.23
CA LEU A 99 3.17 9.78 3.55
C LEU A 99 4.36 10.21 4.44
N GLY A 100 5.34 10.93 3.90
CA GLY A 100 6.54 11.34 4.64
C GLY A 100 7.59 10.25 4.80
N PHE A 101 7.65 9.26 3.89
CA PHE A 101 8.61 8.16 3.93
C PHE A 101 9.47 8.06 2.66
N SER A 102 10.49 7.19 2.70
CA SER A 102 11.30 6.81 1.54
C SER A 102 10.78 5.51 0.92
N TYR A 103 10.40 5.53 -0.36
CA TYR A 103 9.85 4.34 -1.04
C TYR A 103 10.79 3.12 -0.99
N PRO A 104 12.10 3.22 -1.26
CA PRO A 104 12.99 2.07 -1.15
C PRO A 104 13.07 1.46 0.26
N VAL A 105 12.96 2.29 1.31
CA VAL A 105 12.95 1.82 2.70
C VAL A 105 11.65 1.09 2.98
N PHE A 106 10.51 1.73 2.67
CA PHE A 106 9.20 1.13 2.84
C PHE A 106 9.06 -0.19 2.09
N LEU A 107 9.50 -0.24 0.83
CA LEU A 107 9.52 -1.45 0.01
C LEU A 107 10.23 -2.62 0.72
N ARG A 108 11.37 -2.35 1.36
CA ARG A 108 12.16 -3.38 2.04
C ARG A 108 11.49 -3.85 3.33
N VAL A 109 11.06 -2.91 4.17
CA VAL A 109 10.35 -3.18 5.43
C VAL A 109 9.07 -3.97 5.15
N HIS A 110 8.25 -3.50 4.22
CA HIS A 110 6.98 -4.12 3.83
C HIS A 110 7.14 -5.55 3.31
N LEU A 111 8.14 -5.79 2.46
CA LEU A 111 8.41 -7.15 1.96
C LEU A 111 8.96 -8.07 3.06
N GLN A 112 9.74 -7.54 4.01
CA GLN A 112 10.23 -8.31 5.14
C GLN A 112 9.10 -8.66 6.12
N HIS A 113 8.18 -7.71 6.38
CA HIS A 113 6.94 -7.97 7.11
C HIS A 113 6.16 -9.11 6.46
N HIS A 114 5.86 -9.02 5.17
CA HIS A 114 5.14 -10.10 4.47
C HIS A 114 5.86 -11.46 4.49
N ALA A 115 7.19 -11.49 4.57
CA ALA A 115 7.96 -12.72 4.68
C ALA A 115 7.93 -13.33 6.09
N HIS A 116 7.74 -12.52 7.13
CA HIS A 116 7.82 -12.93 8.54
C HIS A 116 6.64 -12.43 9.38
N VAL A 117 5.45 -12.28 8.81
CA VAL A 117 4.30 -11.59 9.45
C VAL A 117 4.12 -12.03 10.91
N ASN A 118 4.15 -11.05 11.82
CA ASN A 118 4.03 -11.19 13.27
C ASN A 118 5.13 -11.99 13.99
N ASP A 119 6.24 -12.30 13.31
CA ASP A 119 7.43 -12.87 13.96
C ASP A 119 8.08 -11.82 14.87
N PRO A 120 8.32 -12.14 16.16
CA PRO A 120 8.77 -11.15 17.13
C PRO A 120 10.17 -10.58 16.89
N GLU A 121 11.01 -11.28 16.12
CA GLU A 121 12.39 -10.87 15.87
C GLU A 121 12.61 -10.40 14.43
N ASN A 122 11.91 -11.00 13.47
CA ASN A 122 12.18 -10.84 12.05
C ASN A 122 11.18 -9.95 11.32
N ASP A 123 10.03 -9.65 11.93
CA ASP A 123 9.05 -8.70 11.39
C ASP A 123 9.39 -7.27 11.87
N PRO A 124 9.84 -6.38 10.97
CA PRO A 124 10.14 -4.99 11.34
C PRO A 124 8.91 -4.23 11.84
N ASP A 125 7.70 -4.69 11.51
CA ASP A 125 6.44 -4.09 11.93
C ASP A 125 5.84 -4.78 13.16
N HIS A 126 6.51 -5.77 13.76
CA HIS A 126 6.01 -6.48 14.94
C HIS A 126 5.61 -5.52 16.06
N PHE A 127 6.47 -4.52 16.35
CA PHE A 127 6.20 -3.53 17.38
C PHE A 127 4.97 -2.67 17.07
N VAL A 128 4.65 -2.40 15.80
CA VAL A 128 3.44 -1.67 15.42
C VAL A 128 2.20 -2.51 15.73
N SER A 129 2.27 -3.83 15.50
CA SER A 129 1.19 -4.78 15.78
C SER A 129 0.97 -5.05 17.28
N THR A 130 1.99 -4.88 18.14
CA THR A 130 1.91 -5.16 19.58
C THR A 130 1.93 -3.91 20.47
N GLY A 131 2.52 -2.83 20.00
CA GLY A 131 2.74 -1.57 20.73
C GLY A 131 1.88 -0.41 20.24
N GLY A 132 1.00 -0.66 19.27
CA GLY A 132 0.02 0.32 18.80
C GLY A 132 -1.00 0.70 19.89
N PRO A 133 -1.68 1.85 19.75
CA PRO A 133 -2.67 2.28 20.72
C PRO A 133 -3.84 1.27 20.87
N LEU A 134 -4.32 1.05 22.10
CA LEU A 134 -5.37 0.06 22.41
C LEU A 134 -6.81 0.50 22.05
N TRP A 135 -6.98 1.59 21.32
CA TRP A 135 -8.29 2.21 21.05
C TRP A 135 -8.75 1.97 19.63
#